data_AF-A0A258L1D9-F1
#
_entry.id   AF-A0A258L1D9-F1
#
_cell.length_a   1.000
_cell.length_b   1.000
_cell.length_c   1.000
_cell.angle_alpha   90.00
_cell.angle_beta   90.00
_cell.angle_gamma   90.00
#
_symmetry.space_group_name_H-M   'P 1'
#
loop_
_entity.id
_entity.type
_entity.pdbx_description
1 polymer ?
#
loop_
_entity_poly.entity_id
_entity_poly.type
_entity_poly.pdbx_seq_one_letter_code
_entity_poly.pdbx_strand_id
1 'polypeptide(L)' 'RHDRMVQSAITSGNVRRAYLKGLGEARGCNPPATPQHKPPAPIPVVDPGMPPPVEGFKPRFPIKN' A
#
# COMPACT_ATOMS: atom_id res chain seq x y z
N ARG A 1 22.07 -12.99 -7.80
CA ARG A 1 22.76 -11.68 -7.51
C ARG A 1 21.80 -10.50 -7.59
N HIS A 2 20.91 -10.44 -8.59
CA HIS A 2 19.89 -9.39 -8.73
C HIS A 2 18.95 -9.30 -7.53
N ASP A 3 18.39 -10.43 -7.08
CA ASP A 3 17.40 -10.44 -5.99
C ASP A 3 17.94 -9.87 -4.68
N ARG A 4 19.20 -10.13 -4.36
CA ARG A 4 19.84 -9.58 -3.17
C ARG A 4 19.90 -8.05 -3.21
N MET A 5 20.18 -7.46 -4.37
CA MET A 5 20.18 -6.01 -4.54
C MET A 5 18.76 -5.45 -4.42
N VAL A 6 17.77 -6.11 -5.03
CA VAL A 6 16.36 -5.73 -4.92
C VAL A 6 15.88 -5.78 -3.47
N GLN A 7 16.15 -6.88 -2.76
CA GLN A 7 15.80 -7.03 -1.34
C GLN A 7 16.45 -5.94 -0.49
N SER A 8 17.74 -5.66 -0.70
CA SER A 8 18.42 -4.60 0.04
C SER A 8 17.80 -3.22 -0.19
N ALA A 9 17.40 -2.91 -1.44
CA ALA A 9 16.75 -1.66 -1.79
C ALA A 9 15.35 -1.54 -1.17
N ILE A 10 14.60 -2.65 -1.12
CA ILE A 10 13.29 -2.72 -0.45
C ILE A 10 13.46 -2.46 1.05
N THR A 11 14.38 -3.17 1.71
CA THR A 11 14.64 -3.01 3.14
C THR A 11 15.03 -1.57 3.47
N SER A 12 15.98 -0.98 2.75
CA SER A 12 16.40 0.41 2.98
C SER A 12 15.26 1.41 2.74
N GLY A 13 14.45 1.16 1.70
CA GLY A 13 13.29 1.99 1.40
C GLY A 13 12.23 1.94 2.51
N ASN A 14 12.02 0.78 3.11
CA ASN A 14 11.06 0.59 4.20
C ASN A 14 11.52 1.30 5.48
N VAL A 15 12.80 1.19 5.84
CA VAL A 15 13.38 1.91 6.99
C VAL A 15 13.21 3.43 6.81
N ARG A 16 13.57 3.96 5.63
CA ARG A 16 13.43 5.39 5.33
C ARG A 16 11.98 5.85 5.46
N ARG A 17 11.02 5.10 4.91
CA ARG A 17 9.60 5.44 5.04
C ARG A 17 9.15 5.44 6.50
N ALA A 18 9.47 4.41 7.28
CA ALA A 18 9.08 4.34 8.68
C ALA A 18 9.59 5.55 9.49
N TYR A 19 10.85 5.95 9.28
CA TYR A 19 11.43 7.12 9.93
C TYR A 19 10.66 8.41 9.59
N LEU A 20 10.38 8.65 8.31
CA LEU A 20 9.64 9.84 7.88
C LEU A 20 8.21 9.85 8.44
N LYS A 21 7.58 8.69 8.53
CA LYS A 21 6.24 8.54 9.11
C LYS A 21 6.23 8.89 10.59
N GLY A 22 7.20 8.38 11.36
CA GLY A 22 7.37 8.71 12.77
C GLY A 22 7.67 10.19 13.00
N LEU A 23 8.47 10.83 12.15
CA LEU A 23 8.68 12.28 12.20
C LEU A 23 7.40 13.08 11.94
N GLY A 24 6.58 12.65 10.98
CA GLY A 24 5.28 13.27 10.73
C GLY A 24 4.34 13.11 11.92
N GLU A 25 4.39 11.96 12.61
CA GLU A 25 3.55 11.65 13.77
C GLU A 25 3.94 12.49 14.98
N ALA A 26 5.24 12.56 15.29
CA ALA A 26 5.77 13.40 16.35
C ALA A 26 5.46 14.90 16.14
N ARG A 27 5.29 15.33 14.88
CA ARG A 27 4.93 16.70 14.51
C ARG A 27 3.42 16.92 14.36
N GLY A 28 2.59 15.91 14.62
CA GLY A 28 1.13 16.02 14.46
C GLY A 28 0.69 16.33 13.03
N CYS A 29 1.46 15.94 12.02
CA CYS A 29 1.13 16.18 10.62
C CYS A 29 -0.05 15.30 10.16
N ASN A 30 -0.81 15.78 9.17
CA ASN A 30 -1.88 14.98 8.58
C ASN A 30 -1.33 13.83 7.72
N PRO A 31 -2.09 12.73 7.54
CA PRO A 31 -1.80 11.73 6.52
C PRO A 31 -1.68 12.41 5.14
N PRO A 32 -0.68 12.06 4.30
CA PRO A 32 0.15 10.86 4.31
C PRO A 32 1.49 11.02 5.03
N ALA A 33 1.75 12.10 5.76
CA ALA A 33 3.02 12.25 6.48
C ALA A 33 3.10 11.33 7.71
N THR A 34 1.97 10.83 8.21
CA THR A 34 1.83 9.93 9.36
C THR A 34 1.45 8.49 8.95
N PRO A 35 1.62 7.51 9.87
CA PRO A 35 1.03 6.19 9.70
C PRO A 35 -0.50 6.25 9.59
N GLN A 36 -1.09 5.30 8.88
CA GLN A 36 -2.55 5.11 8.94
C GLN A 36 -2.87 4.37 10.23
N HIS A 37 -3.47 5.07 11.20
CA HIS A 37 -3.90 4.47 12.46
C HIS A 37 -5.23 3.72 12.36
N LYS A 38 -6.04 4.05 11.35
CA LYS A 38 -7.28 3.32 11.06
C LYS A 38 -6.96 2.13 10.15
N PRO A 39 -7.45 0.91 10.46
CA PRO A 39 -7.35 -0.20 9.52
C PRO A 39 -8.05 0.19 8.19
N PRO A 40 -7.51 -0.24 7.04
CA PRO A 40 -8.22 -0.07 5.78
C PRO A 40 -9.63 -0.66 5.90
N ALA A 41 -10.59 -0.06 5.21
CA ALA A 41 -11.93 -0.61 5.16
C ALA A 41 -11.84 -2.09 4.72
N PRO A 42 -12.56 -3.01 5.39
CA PRO A 42 -12.55 -4.40 4.97
C PRO A 42 -12.96 -4.45 3.51
N ILE A 43 -12.13 -5.08 2.68
CA ILE A 43 -12.47 -5.33 1.28
C ILE A 43 -13.61 -6.35 1.34
N PRO A 44 -14.84 -6.03 0.86
CA PRO A 44 -15.96 -6.96 0.98
C PRO A 44 -15.67 -8.23 0.18
N VAL A 45 -15.25 -9.31 0.83
CA VAL A 45 -14.90 -10.57 0.15
C VAL A 45 -16.16 -11.14 -0.51
N VAL A 46 -16.29 -10.94 -1.82
CA VAL A 46 -17.26 -11.64 -2.67
C VAL A 46 -16.53 -12.86 -3.21
N ASP A 47 -16.87 -14.01 -2.65
CA ASP A 47 -16.36 -15.34 -2.98
C ASP A 47 -14.87 -15.60 -2.64
N PRO A 48 -14.53 -16.82 -2.19
CA PRO A 48 -13.14 -17.22 -1.94
C PRO A 48 -12.39 -17.40 -3.27
N GLY A 49 -12.03 -16.29 -3.92
CA GLY A 49 -11.28 -16.31 -5.17
C GLY A 49 -11.10 -14.95 -5.86
N MET A 50 -11.92 -13.94 -5.54
CA MET A 50 -11.80 -12.64 -6.19
C MET A 50 -12.05 -11.51 -5.18
N PRO A 51 -11.18 -10.47 -5.08
CA PRO A 51 -11.59 -9.27 -4.39
C PRO A 51 -12.80 -8.64 -5.13
N PRO A 52 -13.71 -7.99 -4.40
CA PRO A 52 -14.83 -7.27 -5.01
C PRO A 52 -14.28 -6.26 -6.01
N PRO A 53 -14.95 -6.09 -7.17
CA PRO A 53 -14.69 -4.94 -8.01
C PRO A 53 -14.84 -3.68 -7.16
N VAL A 54 -13.76 -2.89 -7.06
CA VAL A 54 -13.87 -1.53 -6.52
C VAL A 54 -14.89 -0.82 -7.40
N GLU A 55 -15.95 -0.25 -6.83
CA GLU A 55 -16.97 0.46 -7.60
C GLU A 55 -16.28 1.51 -8.50
N GLY A 56 -16.46 1.37 -9.82
CA GLY A 56 -15.79 2.22 -10.81
C GLY A 56 -14.44 1.70 -11.35
N PHE A 57 -13.99 0.51 -10.98
CA PHE A 57 -12.78 -0.09 -11.55
C PHE A 57 -13.01 -0.49 -13.01
N LYS A 58 -12.52 0.33 -13.94
CA LYS A 58 -12.37 -0.03 -15.36
C LYS A 58 -10.94 -0.52 -15.55
N PRO A 59 -10.71 -1.77 -16.00
CA PRO A 59 -9.37 -2.23 -16.27
C PRO A 59 -8.71 -1.34 -17.31
N ARG A 60 -7.45 -0.98 -17.11
CA ARG A 60 -6.68 -0.12 -18.03
C ARG A 60 -6.61 -0.71 -19.44
N PHE A 61 -6.74 -2.03 -19.56
CA PHE A 61 -6.74 -2.77 -20.81
C PHE A 61 -8.07 -3.51 -20.98
N PRO A 62 -8.65 -3.51 -22.19
CA PRO A 62 -9.89 -4.23 -22.45
C PRO A 62 -9.67 -5.75 -22.34
N ILE A 63 -10.56 -6.42 -21.62
CA ILE A 63 -10.65 -7.88 -21.60
C ILE A 63 -11.47 -8.26 -22.84
N LYS A 64 -10.87 -8.99 -23.79
CA LYS A 64 -11.60 -9.55 -24.93
C LYS A 64 -12.27 -10.84 -24.49
N ASN A 65 -13.56 -11.00 -24.80
CA ASN A 65 -14.29 -12.25 -24.62
C ASN A 65 -13.86 -13.31 -25.65
#